data_AF-A0A6Y0YNL4-F1
#
_entry.id   AF-A0A6Y0YNL4-F1
#
_cell.length_a   1.000
_cell.length_b   1.000
_cell.length_c   1.000
_cell.angle_alpha   90.00
_cell.angle_beta   90.00
_cell.angle_gamma   90.00
#
_symmetry.space_group_name_H-M   'P 1'
#
loop_
_entity.id
_entity.type
_entity.pdbx_description
1 polymer ?
#
loop_
_entity_poly.entity_id
_entity_poly.type
_entity_poly.pdbx_seq_one_letter_code
_entity_poly.pdbx_strand_id
1 'polypeptide(L)'
;MALTDKQARSAKPSDKPYKLADTLSLYLLVKPNGFRIWYFKYRFEGKESGVSFGPYPETSFALVREKRNATRRVLKSGFTPSQQRRDEKRLSMN
;
A
#
# COMPACT_ATOMS: atom_id res chain seq x y z
N MET A 1 4.06 7.69 -14.14
CA MET A 1 2.63 7.76 -14.53
C MET A 1 1.79 7.12 -13.43
N ALA A 2 0.59 7.61 -13.18
CA ALA A 2 -0.33 6.98 -12.23
C ALA A 2 -0.98 5.73 -12.85
N LEU A 3 -1.17 4.69 -12.04
CA LEU A 3 -1.88 3.48 -12.48
C LEU A 3 -3.36 3.83 -12.69
N THR A 4 -3.93 3.33 -13.79
CA THR A 4 -5.34 3.52 -14.11
C THR A 4 -6.15 2.25 -13.81
N ASP A 5 -7.43 2.45 -13.58
CA ASP A 5 -8.39 1.39 -13.32
C ASP A 5 -8.53 0.41 -14.50
N LYS A 6 -8.46 0.93 -15.74
CA LYS A 6 -8.41 0.12 -16.96
C LYS A 6 -7.20 -0.81 -16.97
N GLN A 7 -6.00 -0.30 -16.66
CA GLN A 7 -4.77 -1.10 -16.60
C GLN A 7 -4.83 -2.16 -15.49
N ALA A 8 -5.37 -1.81 -14.32
CA ALA A 8 -5.51 -2.75 -13.20
C ALA A 8 -6.52 -3.87 -13.51
N ARG A 9 -7.64 -3.56 -14.18
CA ARG A 9 -8.61 -4.57 -14.64
C ARG A 9 -8.03 -5.49 -15.70
N SER A 10 -7.27 -4.95 -16.67
CA SER A 10 -6.67 -5.75 -17.75
C SER A 10 -5.48 -6.61 -17.32
N ALA A 11 -4.97 -6.41 -16.10
CA ALA A 11 -3.83 -7.15 -15.58
C ALA A 11 -4.14 -8.64 -15.41
N LYS A 12 -3.41 -9.48 -16.15
CA LYS A 12 -3.54 -10.94 -16.07
C LYS A 12 -2.53 -11.53 -15.07
N PRO A 13 -2.85 -12.62 -14.38
CA PRO A 13 -1.85 -13.35 -13.60
C PRO A 13 -0.68 -13.81 -14.50
N SER A 14 0.50 -13.96 -13.90
CA SER A 14 1.71 -14.48 -14.52
C SER A 14 2.30 -15.55 -13.61
N ASP A 15 3.27 -16.34 -14.08
CA ASP A 15 3.91 -17.41 -13.31
C ASP A 15 4.57 -16.90 -12.02
N LYS A 16 4.96 -15.62 -11.99
CA LYS A 16 5.56 -14.96 -10.83
C LYS A 16 4.80 -13.69 -10.46
N PRO A 17 4.77 -13.32 -9.17
CA PRO A 17 4.19 -12.05 -8.75
C PRO A 17 4.89 -10.87 -9.44
N TYR A 18 4.11 -9.90 -9.90
CA TYR A 18 4.64 -8.69 -10.52
C TYR A 18 3.91 -7.43 -10.04
N LYS A 19 4.56 -6.28 -10.22
CA LYS A 19 4.12 -4.99 -9.71
C LYS A 19 3.60 -4.12 -10.85
N LEU A 20 2.41 -3.57 -10.66
CA LEU A 20 1.91 -2.46 -11.45
C LEU A 20 2.11 -1.18 -10.65
N ALA A 21 3.10 -0.38 -11.06
CA ALA A 21 3.46 0.84 -10.36
C ALA A 21 2.35 1.89 -10.47
N ASP A 22 1.97 2.46 -9.32
CA ASP A 22 1.30 3.76 -9.23
C ASP A 22 2.35 4.82 -8.84
N THR A 23 1.91 5.98 -8.36
CA THR A 23 2.77 7.08 -7.93
C THR A 23 3.30 6.91 -6.52
N LEU A 24 4.50 7.46 -6.26
CA LEU A 24 5.10 7.55 -4.92
C LEU A 24 5.25 6.17 -4.27
N SER A 25 5.87 5.22 -4.96
CA SER A 25 6.18 3.86 -4.45
C SER A 25 4.96 3.03 -4.00
N LEU A 26 3.76 3.48 -4.33
CA LEU A 26 2.54 2.69 -4.29
C LEU A 26 2.47 1.82 -5.54
N TYR A 27 2.04 0.58 -5.41
CA TYR A 27 1.86 -0.33 -6.52
C TYR A 27 0.78 -1.37 -6.20
N LEU A 28 0.19 -1.92 -7.25
CA LEU A 28 -0.64 -3.10 -7.16
C LEU A 28 0.23 -4.34 -7.40
N LEU A 29 0.26 -5.25 -6.44
CA LEU A 29 0.91 -6.56 -6.59
C LEU A 29 -0.10 -7.55 -7.16
N VAL A 30 0.18 -8.08 -8.34
CA VAL A 30 -0.61 -9.13 -8.98
C VAL A 30 0.07 -10.46 -8.72
N LYS A 31 -0.63 -11.40 -8.08
CA LYS A 31 -0.12 -12.74 -7.77
C LYS A 31 -0.49 -13.76 -8.86
N PRO A 32 0.23 -14.89 -8.97
CA PRO A 32 -0.10 -15.96 -9.92
C PRO A 32 -1.51 -16.54 -9.79
N ASN A 33 -2.07 -16.53 -8.57
CA ASN A 33 -3.44 -16.96 -8.31
C ASN A 33 -4.51 -15.90 -8.67
N GLY A 34 -4.12 -14.79 -9.31
CA GLY A 34 -5.00 -13.69 -9.67
C GLY A 34 -5.41 -12.76 -8.53
N PHE A 35 -4.97 -13.04 -7.30
CA PHE A 35 -5.15 -12.11 -6.19
C PHE A 35 -4.35 -10.84 -6.40
N ARG A 36 -4.98 -9.69 -6.16
CA ARG A 36 -4.38 -8.37 -6.35
C ARG A 36 -4.45 -7.59 -5.04
N ILE A 37 -3.31 -7.05 -4.61
CA ILE A 37 -3.20 -6.35 -3.33
C ILE A 37 -2.38 -5.08 -3.46
N TRP A 38 -2.88 -4.00 -2.86
CA TRP A 38 -2.16 -2.73 -2.82
C TRP A 38 -1.03 -2.77 -1.81
N TYR A 39 0.15 -2.36 -2.25
CA TYR A 39 1.33 -2.22 -1.41
C TYR A 39 1.98 -0.86 -1.58
N PHE A 40 2.36 -0.26 -0.46
CA PHE A 40 3.20 0.92 -0.43
C PHE A 40 4.55 0.58 0.20
N LYS A 41 5.62 0.81 -0.57
CA LYS A 41 7.00 0.64 -0.14
C LYS A 41 7.56 1.97 0.35
N TYR A 42 8.28 1.95 1.46
CA TYR A 42 8.92 3.13 2.05
C TYR A 42 10.28 2.80 2.65
N ARG A 43 11.02 3.84 3.03
CA ARG A 43 12.20 3.73 3.89
C ARG A 43 12.01 4.56 5.14
N PHE A 44 12.44 4.04 6.27
CA PHE A 44 12.44 4.72 7.55
C PHE A 44 13.74 4.36 8.26
N GLU A 45 14.50 5.36 8.73
CA GLU A 45 15.81 5.17 9.37
C GLU A 45 16.77 4.29 8.55
N GLY A 46 16.84 4.54 7.23
CA GLY A 46 17.69 3.78 6.30
C GLY A 46 17.19 2.36 5.97
N LYS A 47 16.17 1.85 6.67
CA LYS A 47 15.62 0.51 6.45
C LYS A 47 14.45 0.54 5.48
N GLU A 48 14.48 -0.38 4.52
CA GLU A 48 13.36 -0.59 3.60
C GLU A 48 12.24 -1.38 4.27
N SER A 49 11.00 -0.95 4.05
CA SER A 49 9.81 -1.60 4.57
C SER A 49 8.62 -1.39 3.65
N GLY A 50 7.52 -2.09 3.92
CA GLY A 50 6.30 -1.95 3.15
C GLY A 50 5.07 -2.24 3.98
N VAL A 51 3.94 -1.68 3.55
CA VAL A 51 2.62 -1.89 4.14
C VAL A 51 1.62 -2.23 3.05
N SER A 52 0.75 -3.21 3.33
CA SER A 52 -0.39 -3.51 2.47
C SER A 52 -1.60 -2.67 2.88
N PHE A 53 -2.40 -2.25 1.91
CA PHE A 53 -3.57 -1.40 2.14
C PHE A 53 -4.91 -2.08 1.89
N GLY A 54 -4.87 -3.31 1.37
CA GLY A 54 -6.04 -4.15 1.12
C GLY A 54 -6.08 -4.69 -0.31
N PRO A 55 -7.00 -5.63 -0.58
CA PRO A 55 -7.19 -6.21 -1.91
C PRO A 55 -7.81 -5.19 -2.89
N TYR A 56 -7.59 -5.44 -4.18
CA TYR A 56 -8.28 -4.77 -5.28
C TYR A 56 -9.30 -5.75 -5.88
N PRO A 57 -10.54 -5.33 -6.17
CA PRO A 57 -11.03 -3.93 -6.24
C PRO A 57 -11.62 -3.35 -4.96
N GLU A 58 -11.68 -4.10 -3.86
CA GLU A 58 -12.34 -3.70 -2.61
C GLU A 58 -11.76 -2.41 -2.03
N THR A 59 -10.45 -2.19 -2.22
CA THR A 59 -9.78 -0.92 -1.91
C THR A 59 -9.62 -0.10 -3.19
N SER A 60 -10.36 1.00 -3.28
CA SER A 60 -10.33 1.90 -4.43
C SER A 60 -9.00 2.67 -4.57
N PHE A 61 -8.74 3.19 -5.78
CA PHE A 61 -7.58 4.03 -6.07
C PHE A 61 -7.53 5.30 -5.20
N ALA A 62 -8.68 5.93 -4.96
CA ALA A 62 -8.75 7.13 -4.13
C ALA A 62 -8.35 6.80 -2.69
N LEU A 63 -8.96 5.75 -2.12
CA LEU A 63 -8.69 5.32 -0.76
C LEU A 63 -7.24 4.88 -0.55
N VAL A 64 -6.66 4.14 -1.49
CA VAL A 64 -5.26 3.69 -1.35
C VAL A 64 -4.27 4.86 -1.45
N ARG A 65 -4.56 5.87 -2.29
CA ARG A 65 -3.73 7.08 -2.40
C ARG A 65 -3.84 7.95 -1.15
N GLU A 66 -5.02 8.00 -0.54
CA GLU A 66 -5.23 8.63 0.77
C GLU A 66 -4.43 7.91 1.87
N LYS A 67 -4.56 6.58 1.99
CA LYS A 67 -3.80 5.75 2.95
C LYS A 67 -2.29 5.91 2.77
N ARG A 68 -1.80 5.97 1.53
CA ARG A 68 -0.41 6.29 1.22
C ARG A 68 -0.01 7.66 1.75
N ASN A 69 -0.81 8.70 1.48
CA ASN A 69 -0.51 10.06 1.94
C ASN A 69 -0.53 10.16 3.47
N ALA A 70 -1.50 9.52 4.13
CA ALA A 70 -1.55 9.38 5.58
C ALA A 70 -0.27 8.71 6.10
N THR A 71 0.09 7.54 5.58
CA THR A 71 1.33 6.81 5.93
C THR A 71 2.58 7.68 5.78
N ARG A 72 2.69 8.44 4.69
CA ARG A 72 3.82 9.37 4.49
C ARG A 72 3.88 10.47 5.54
N ARG A 73 2.73 10.96 6.04
CA ARG A 73 2.69 11.93 7.14
C ARG A 73 3.23 11.31 8.43
N VAL A 74 2.81 10.09 8.76
CA VAL A 74 3.31 9.33 9.93
C VAL A 74 4.84 9.19 9.89
N LEU A 75 5.36 8.75 8.75
CA LEU A 75 6.80 8.57 8.53
C LEU A 75 7.58 9.89 8.67
N LYS A 76 7.01 11.00 8.18
CA LYS A 76 7.61 12.34 8.34
C LYS A 76 7.61 12.82 9.78
N SER A 77 6.63 12.40 10.58
CA SER A 77 6.57 12.70 12.02
C SER A 77 7.50 11.84 12.86
N GLY A 78 8.33 10.98 12.26
CA GLY A 78 9.27 10.12 12.98
C GLY A 78 8.65 8.82 13.51
N PHE A 79 7.45 8.45 13.06
CA PHE A 79 6.79 7.21 13.45
C PHE A 79 6.61 6.27 12.27
N THR A 80 6.58 4.98 12.55
CA THR A 80 6.17 3.96 11.58
C THR A 80 4.66 3.69 11.67
N PRO A 81 4.01 3.24 10.59
CA PRO A 81 2.59 2.88 10.63
C PRO A 81 2.25 1.79 11.64
N SER A 82 3.21 0.90 11.95
CA SER A 82 3.03 -0.12 12.96
C SER A 82 3.10 0.44 14.38
N GLN A 83 3.93 1.46 14.64
CA GLN A 83 3.94 2.19 15.91
C GLN A 83 2.60 2.91 16.11
N GLN A 84 2.15 3.69 15.13
CA GLN A 84 0.89 4.41 15.24
C GLN A 84 -0.29 3.47 15.51
N ARG A 85 -0.41 2.34 14.79
CA ARG A 85 -1.49 1.37 15.06
C ARG A 85 -1.44 0.79 16.47
N ARG A 86 -0.24 0.59 17.05
CA ARG A 86 -0.11 0.11 18.43
C ARG A 86 -0.53 1.19 19.42
N ASP A 87 -0.16 2.44 19.16
CA ASP A 87 -0.45 3.56 20.04
C ASP A 87 -1.95 3.92 20.03
N GLU A 88 -2.59 3.91 18.85
CA GLU A 88 -4.05 4.07 18.69
C GLU A 88 -4.81 2.96 19.42
N LYS A 89 -4.40 1.70 19.24
CA LYS A 89 -5.03 0.57 19.92
C LYS A 89 -4.90 0.71 21.45
N ARG A 90 -3.73 1.12 21.94
CA ARG A 90 -3.48 1.35 23.36
C ARG A 90 -4.31 2.51 23.92
N LEU A 91 -4.47 3.61 23.18
CA LEU A 91 -5.30 4.75 23.60
C LEU A 91 -6.80 4.41 23.62
N SER A 92 -7.29 3.55 22.71
CA SER A 92 -8.71 3.18 22.64
C SER A 92 -9.15 2.18 23.73
N MET A 93 -8.21 1.62 24.48
CA MET A 93 -8.46 0.62 25.54
C MET A 93 -8.42 1.22 26.96
N ASN A 94 -8.26 2.54 27.09
CA ASN A 94 -8.39 3.31 28.34
C ASN A 94 -9.67 4.15 28.31
#